data_AF-A0AAN8WIH3-F1
#
_entry.id   AF-A0AAN8WIH3-F1
#
_cell.length_a   1.000
_cell.length_b   1.000
_cell.length_c   1.000
_cell.angle_alpha   90.00
_cell.angle_beta   90.00
_cell.angle_gamma   90.00
#
_symmetry.space_group_name_H-M   'P 1'
#
loop_
_entity.id
_entity.type
_entity.pdbx_description
1 polymer ?
#
loop_
_entity_poly.entity_id
_entity_poly.type
_entity_poly.pdbx_seq_one_letter_code
_entity_poly.pdbx_strand_id
1 'polypeptide(L)'
;MDETKDFEYIFSKLLNKLKKTNKVLEVSSHFGPNHSLEDMFSYLWHLEETHSYLRPCIQRAPKSEDRAEKFRAEGNKFYQKKWLHKALELYNLSIIFASHPEIVPDEQICSKISVSITDSKQPLSCYATDDKEYKALALAFANRSAVLLELRQYAQCIQDINYAIMYGYPKLLQSKLAERKAKCMLCLGRKEEARQLIEAAIQSLCDLNLDETKIKFSREALNKLLLECQSHDQSGASVEKNLTEERIKIADMAKDEILFVYESPDPPVLDNFNAAIPNLSDAVALQFSSSQGRYLRAERDIEPGELLVVEEAYSSVLLLDSSLTTHCCVCLKRSLSPLPCCSCPT
;
A
#
# COMPACT_ATOMS: atom_id res chain seq x y z
N MET A 1 7.22 -13.92 19.61
CA MET A 1 7.32 -14.06 21.08
C MET A 1 8.61 -13.41 21.51
N ASP A 2 8.58 -12.11 21.78
CA ASP A 2 9.48 -11.57 22.81
C ASP A 2 8.73 -11.82 24.13
N GLU A 3 9.17 -12.85 24.83
CA GLU A 3 8.51 -13.51 25.96
C GLU A 3 8.59 -12.72 27.28
N THR A 4 8.88 -11.42 27.25
CA THR A 4 9.52 -10.79 28.43
C THR A 4 8.66 -9.87 29.28
N LYS A 5 7.34 -9.77 29.04
CA LYS A 5 6.44 -9.01 29.94
C LYS A 5 5.07 -9.67 30.07
N ASP A 6 5.03 -10.83 30.73
CA ASP A 6 3.78 -11.36 31.24
C ASP A 6 3.17 -10.43 32.31
N PHE A 7 1.92 -10.70 32.68
CA PHE A 7 1.21 -9.94 33.71
C PHE A 7 2.01 -9.89 35.03
N GLU A 8 2.65 -10.99 35.42
CA GLU A 8 3.40 -11.10 36.66
C GLU A 8 4.62 -10.16 36.69
N TYR A 9 5.32 -10.03 35.57
CA TYR A 9 6.42 -9.08 35.41
C TYR A 9 5.93 -7.63 35.54
N ILE A 10 4.86 -7.27 34.84
CA ILE A 10 4.29 -5.91 34.86
C ILE A 10 3.80 -5.57 36.27
N PHE A 11 3.06 -6.49 36.89
CA PHE A 11 2.54 -6.35 38.24
C PHE A 11 3.67 -6.19 39.27
N SER A 12 4.71 -7.03 39.20
CA SER A 12 5.85 -6.97 40.10
C SER A 12 6.63 -5.66 39.98
N LYS A 13 6.80 -5.13 38.76
CA LYS A 13 7.47 -3.85 38.53
C LYS A 13 6.63 -2.68 39.05
N LEU A 14 5.32 -2.68 38.79
CA LEU A 14 4.41 -1.67 39.29
C LEU A 14 4.39 -1.67 40.82
N LEU A 15 4.23 -2.85 41.44
CA LEU A 15 4.24 -3.01 42.89
C LEU A 15 5.55 -2.50 43.51
N ASN A 16 6.69 -2.78 42.90
CA ASN A 16 7.98 -2.25 43.36
C ASN A 16 8.08 -0.73 43.26
N LYS A 17 7.50 -0.12 42.22
CA LYS A 17 7.46 1.34 42.07
C LYS A 17 6.53 1.98 43.10
N LEU A 18 5.34 1.40 43.31
CA LEU A 18 4.38 1.83 44.33
C LEU A 18 4.94 1.68 45.75
N LYS A 19 5.75 0.65 46.02
CA LYS A 19 6.48 0.49 47.29
C LYS A 19 7.47 1.63 47.51
N LYS A 20 8.22 2.03 46.46
CA LYS A 20 9.18 3.14 46.54
C LYS A 20 8.52 4.49 46.74
N THR A 21 7.32 4.69 46.20
CA THR A 21 6.53 5.92 46.36
C THR A 21 5.56 5.88 47.55
N ASN A 22 5.55 4.77 48.32
CA ASN A 22 4.68 4.54 49.46
C ASN A 22 3.16 4.62 49.15
N LYS A 23 2.76 4.27 47.92
CA LYS A 23 1.36 4.35 47.42
C LYS A 23 0.61 3.01 47.41
N VAL A 24 1.23 1.93 47.90
CA VAL A 24 0.67 0.56 47.79
C VAL A 24 -0.74 0.45 48.40
N LEU A 25 -0.93 0.96 49.62
CA LEU A 25 -2.21 0.86 50.33
C LEU A 25 -3.30 1.67 49.66
N GLU A 26 -2.99 2.93 49.32
CA GLU A 26 -3.89 3.84 48.59
C GLU A 26 -4.36 3.19 47.28
N VAL A 27 -3.41 2.77 46.44
CA VAL A 27 -3.73 2.16 45.15
C VAL A 27 -4.56 0.90 45.35
N SER A 28 -4.18 -0.01 46.26
CA SER A 28 -4.92 -1.26 46.49
C SER A 28 -6.36 -1.04 46.97
N SER A 29 -6.65 0.07 47.67
CA SER A 29 -8.01 0.38 48.14
C SER A 29 -8.99 0.69 46.99
N HIS A 30 -8.47 1.11 45.83
CA HIS A 30 -9.24 1.35 44.62
C HIS A 30 -9.49 0.07 43.80
N PHE A 31 -8.88 -1.08 44.14
CA PHE A 31 -9.11 -2.35 43.43
C PHE A 31 -9.84 -3.34 44.33
N GLY A 32 -11.10 -3.63 44.00
CA GLY A 32 -11.92 -4.55 44.77
C GLY A 32 -13.38 -4.55 44.31
N PRO A 33 -14.24 -5.35 44.95
CA PRO A 33 -15.63 -5.55 44.53
C PRO A 33 -16.50 -4.29 44.62
N ASN A 34 -16.02 -3.24 45.30
CA ASN A 34 -16.74 -1.98 45.50
C ASN A 34 -16.54 -0.98 44.35
N HIS A 35 -15.69 -1.27 43.37
CA HIS A 35 -15.43 -0.41 42.21
C HIS A 35 -15.77 -1.16 40.92
N SER A 36 -16.30 -0.45 39.92
CA SER A 36 -16.50 -1.05 38.61
C SER A 36 -15.16 -1.28 37.90
N LEU A 37 -15.15 -2.16 36.89
CA LEU A 37 -13.96 -2.39 36.06
C LEU A 37 -13.48 -1.08 35.39
N GLU A 38 -14.41 -0.24 34.96
CA GLU A 38 -14.13 1.05 34.33
C GLU A 38 -13.51 2.05 35.31
N ASP A 39 -14.00 2.10 36.55
CA ASP A 39 -13.42 2.95 37.60
C ASP A 39 -12.00 2.50 37.96
N MET A 40 -11.81 1.19 38.13
CA MET A 40 -10.49 0.59 38.40
C MET A 40 -9.50 0.88 37.27
N PHE A 41 -9.93 0.72 36.01
CA PHE A 41 -9.11 1.01 34.85
C PHE A 41 -8.79 2.51 34.76
N SER A 42 -9.80 3.37 34.93
CA SER A 42 -9.62 4.83 34.87
C SER A 42 -8.65 5.31 35.94
N TYR A 43 -8.79 4.86 37.19
CA TYR A 43 -7.83 5.18 38.26
C TYR A 43 -6.42 4.71 37.90
N LEU A 44 -6.27 3.46 37.45
CA LEU A 44 -4.98 2.90 37.03
C LEU A 44 -4.34 3.71 35.89
N TRP A 45 -5.15 4.17 34.93
CA TRP A 45 -4.71 4.94 33.77
C TRP A 45 -4.28 6.37 34.11
N HIS A 46 -4.68 6.91 35.26
CA HIS A 46 -4.23 8.24 35.72
C HIS A 46 -2.98 8.19 36.63
N LEU A 47 -2.52 7.00 37.02
CA LEU A 47 -1.29 6.86 37.82
C LEU A 47 -0.04 7.02 36.94
N GLU A 48 0.76 8.05 37.18
CA GLU A 48 2.06 8.23 36.49
C GLU A 48 2.99 7.03 36.65
N GLU A 49 2.87 6.30 37.77
CA GLU A 49 3.62 5.08 38.01
C GLU A 49 3.36 3.99 36.95
N THR A 50 2.15 3.96 36.39
CA THR A 50 1.70 2.91 35.46
C THR A 50 2.08 3.20 34.02
N HIS A 51 2.21 4.48 33.61
CA HIS A 51 2.54 4.88 32.23
C HIS A 51 3.90 4.39 31.71
N SER A 52 4.83 4.06 32.61
CA SER A 52 6.11 3.46 32.22
C SER A 52 6.01 1.98 31.85
N TYR A 53 4.92 1.31 32.22
CA TYR A 53 4.75 -0.15 32.10
C TYR A 53 3.52 -0.56 31.29
N LEU A 54 2.43 0.19 31.35
CA LEU A 54 1.21 0.01 30.57
C LEU A 54 1.29 0.65 29.18
N ARG A 55 2.50 0.74 28.60
CA ARG A 55 2.62 1.08 27.18
C ARG A 55 2.22 -0.16 26.38
N PRO A 56 1.19 -0.10 25.52
CA PRO A 56 0.91 -1.19 24.59
C PRO A 56 2.21 -1.48 23.81
N CYS A 57 2.82 -2.62 24.07
CA CYS A 57 3.96 -3.07 23.29
C CYS A 57 3.39 -3.71 22.04
N ILE A 58 3.29 -2.94 20.96
CA ILE A 58 2.98 -3.49 19.65
C ILE A 58 4.21 -4.29 19.22
N GLN A 59 4.20 -5.61 19.44
CA GLN A 59 5.23 -6.51 18.91
C GLN A 59 5.09 -6.56 17.40
N ARG A 60 5.78 -5.65 16.71
CA ARG A 60 5.87 -5.68 15.25
C ARG A 60 6.81 -6.80 14.86
N ALA A 61 6.35 -7.72 14.00
CA ALA A 61 7.25 -8.71 13.43
C ALA A 61 8.42 -7.98 12.74
N PRO A 62 9.67 -8.46 12.81
CA PRO A 62 10.75 -7.82 12.07
C PRO A 62 10.56 -8.05 10.56
N LYS A 63 11.15 -7.16 9.76
CA LYS A 63 11.41 -7.43 8.34
C LYS A 63 12.21 -8.73 8.20
N SER A 64 11.97 -9.49 7.15
CA SER A 64 12.58 -10.79 6.92
C SER A 64 12.68 -11.06 5.43
N GLU A 65 13.91 -11.08 4.90
CA GLU A 65 14.22 -11.46 3.52
C GLU A 65 13.66 -12.86 3.18
N ASP A 66 13.78 -13.81 4.11
CA ASP A 66 13.26 -15.17 3.90
C ASP A 66 11.74 -15.20 3.75
N ARG A 67 11.00 -14.42 4.56
CA ARG A 67 9.54 -14.29 4.41
C ARG A 67 9.20 -13.57 3.11
N ALA A 68 9.91 -12.49 2.79
CA ALA A 68 9.72 -11.75 1.55
C ALA A 68 9.88 -12.67 0.33
N GLU A 69 10.92 -13.49 0.30
CA GLU A 69 11.20 -14.44 -0.77
C GLU A 69 10.15 -15.55 -0.83
N LYS A 70 9.70 -16.10 0.31
CA LYS A 70 8.60 -17.08 0.36
C LYS A 70 7.32 -16.55 -0.26
N PHE A 71 6.88 -15.36 0.15
CA PHE A 71 5.69 -14.72 -0.44
C PHE A 71 5.87 -14.43 -1.93
N ARG A 72 7.07 -13.99 -2.34
CA ARG A 72 7.38 -13.77 -3.77
C ARG A 72 7.27 -15.05 -4.58
N ALA A 73 7.87 -16.14 -4.09
CA ALA A 73 7.85 -17.44 -4.74
C ALA A 73 6.43 -18.01 -4.84
N GLU A 74 5.62 -17.83 -3.79
CA GLU A 74 4.22 -18.22 -3.79
C GLU A 74 3.37 -17.37 -4.75
N GLY A 75 3.60 -16.05 -4.78
CA GLY A 75 3.00 -15.13 -5.73
C GLY A 75 3.29 -15.52 -7.19
N ASN A 76 4.51 -15.97 -7.48
CA ASN A 76 4.88 -16.48 -8.81
C ASN A 76 4.03 -17.70 -9.23
N LYS A 77 3.71 -18.60 -8.29
CA LYS A 77 2.85 -19.76 -8.58
C LYS A 77 1.44 -19.31 -8.99
N PHE A 78 0.87 -18.34 -8.28
CA PHE A 78 -0.46 -17.81 -8.60
C PHE A 78 -0.46 -16.96 -9.87
N TYR A 79 0.60 -16.19 -10.11
CA TYR A 79 0.78 -15.42 -11.33
C TYR A 79 0.81 -16.31 -12.58
N GLN A 80 1.56 -17.42 -12.52
CA GLN A 80 1.59 -18.42 -13.59
C GLN A 80 0.21 -19.04 -13.86
N LYS A 81 -0.61 -19.22 -12.82
CA LYS A 81 -2.01 -19.69 -12.92
C LYS A 81 -3.00 -18.60 -13.33
N LYS A 82 -2.55 -17.36 -13.59
CA LYS A 82 -3.38 -16.19 -13.89
C LYS A 82 -4.35 -15.77 -12.78
N TRP A 83 -4.04 -16.11 -11.53
CA TRP A 83 -4.80 -15.66 -10.36
C TRP A 83 -4.22 -14.34 -9.84
N LEU A 84 -4.55 -13.25 -10.55
CA LEU A 84 -3.91 -11.95 -10.37
C LEU A 84 -4.15 -11.32 -8.99
N HIS A 85 -5.35 -11.46 -8.43
CA HIS A 85 -5.65 -10.97 -7.07
C HIS A 85 -4.70 -11.57 -6.04
N LYS A 86 -4.57 -12.91 -6.04
CA LYS A 86 -3.71 -13.62 -5.10
C LYS A 86 -2.23 -13.36 -5.35
N ALA A 87 -1.82 -13.24 -6.61
CA ALA A 87 -0.46 -12.84 -6.94
C ALA A 87 -0.14 -11.43 -6.40
N LEU A 88 -1.04 -10.46 -6.59
CA LEU A 88 -0.90 -9.09 -6.09
C LEU A 88 -0.78 -9.05 -4.57
N GLU A 89 -1.68 -9.75 -3.87
CA GLU A 89 -1.67 -9.85 -2.40
C GLU A 89 -0.33 -10.40 -1.89
N LEU A 90 0.17 -11.47 -2.50
CA LEU A 90 1.44 -12.08 -2.11
C LEU A 90 2.65 -11.21 -2.47
N TYR A 91 2.63 -10.49 -3.59
CA TYR A 91 3.69 -9.54 -3.91
C TYR A 91 3.68 -8.32 -2.99
N ASN A 92 2.51 -7.85 -2.55
CA ASN A 92 2.40 -6.82 -1.51
C ASN A 92 3.01 -7.31 -0.20
N LEU A 93 2.67 -8.52 0.24
CA LEU A 93 3.30 -9.14 1.42
C LEU A 93 4.82 -9.28 1.25
N SER A 94 5.29 -9.68 0.07
CA SER A 94 6.72 -9.78 -0.22
C SER A 94 7.44 -8.43 -0.02
N ILE A 95 6.91 -7.36 -0.60
CA ILE A 95 7.43 -5.99 -0.44
C ILE A 95 7.39 -5.54 1.02
N ILE A 96 6.28 -5.83 1.72
CA ILE A 96 6.07 -5.50 3.12
C ILE A 96 7.08 -6.17 4.05
N PHE A 97 7.47 -7.42 3.79
CA PHE A 97 8.45 -8.13 4.62
C PHE A 97 9.91 -7.85 4.22
N ALA A 98 10.18 -7.35 3.01
CA ALA A 98 11.54 -7.09 2.57
C ALA A 98 12.21 -5.99 3.42
N SER A 99 13.51 -6.11 3.66
CA SER A 99 14.29 -5.07 4.30
C SER A 99 14.55 -3.96 3.28
N HIS A 100 14.41 -2.70 3.69
CA HIS A 100 14.56 -1.56 2.79
C HIS A 100 14.86 -0.28 3.56
N PRO A 101 15.48 0.75 2.93
CA PRO A 101 15.61 2.07 3.53
C PRO A 101 14.25 2.77 3.49
N GLU A 102 14.15 3.99 3.99
CA GLU A 102 12.92 4.76 3.84
C GLU A 102 12.56 4.93 2.35
N ILE A 103 11.29 4.67 2.00
CA ILE A 103 10.79 4.81 0.63
C ILE A 103 10.14 6.18 0.53
N VAL A 104 10.70 7.06 -0.29
CA VAL A 104 10.15 8.39 -0.52
C VAL A 104 9.17 8.32 -1.71
N PRO A 105 7.89 8.72 -1.54
CA PRO A 105 6.94 8.82 -2.65
C PRO A 105 7.30 9.95 -3.62
N ASP A 106 7.08 9.73 -4.92
CA ASP A 106 7.49 10.60 -6.03
C ASP A 106 6.82 12.00 -6.03
N GLU A 107 5.65 12.14 -5.39
CA GLU A 107 4.91 13.43 -5.34
C GLU A 107 5.64 14.54 -4.57
N GLN A 108 6.55 14.20 -3.64
CA GLN A 108 7.42 15.19 -2.97
C GLN A 108 8.69 15.55 -3.78
N ILE A 109 8.95 14.83 -4.88
CA ILE A 109 10.12 15.02 -5.74
C ILE A 109 9.79 16.00 -6.89
N CYS A 110 8.54 16.04 -7.35
CA CYS A 110 8.11 16.88 -8.49
C CYS A 110 8.10 18.39 -8.24
N SER A 111 8.16 18.90 -7.00
CA SER A 111 8.25 20.35 -6.76
C SER A 111 9.66 20.92 -6.95
N LYS A 112 10.68 20.10 -7.28
CA LYS A 112 12.08 20.53 -7.45
C LYS A 112 12.79 19.98 -8.69
N ILE A 113 12.15 19.19 -9.55
CA ILE A 113 12.76 18.67 -10.79
C ILE A 113 11.99 19.20 -12.01
N SER A 114 11.95 20.52 -12.14
CA SER A 114 12.07 21.11 -13.46
C SER A 114 13.56 21.28 -13.73
N VAL A 115 14.12 20.54 -14.69
CA VAL A 115 15.24 20.92 -15.59
C VAL A 115 15.96 19.66 -16.09
N SER A 116 15.80 19.44 -17.40
CA SER A 116 16.81 19.04 -18.39
C SER A 116 17.71 17.83 -18.11
N ILE A 117 17.49 16.77 -18.90
CA ILE A 117 18.46 15.72 -19.19
C ILE A 117 19.54 16.31 -20.09
N THR A 118 20.56 16.96 -19.51
CA THR A 118 21.89 17.14 -20.11
C THR A 118 22.91 17.28 -18.99
N ASP A 119 23.93 16.42 -19.03
CA ASP A 119 25.16 16.43 -18.25
C ASP A 119 25.43 17.65 -17.36
N SER A 120 25.35 17.44 -16.03
CA SER A 120 26.43 17.82 -15.12
C SER A 120 26.08 17.46 -13.66
N LYS A 121 26.90 16.54 -13.12
CA LYS A 121 27.30 16.41 -11.70
C LYS A 121 26.38 17.06 -10.66
N GLN A 122 25.38 16.31 -10.21
CA GLN A 122 25.11 16.06 -8.78
C GLN A 122 24.16 14.86 -8.68
N PRO A 123 24.62 13.66 -8.27
CA PRO A 123 23.70 12.58 -7.99
C PRO A 123 22.87 12.95 -6.75
N LEU A 124 21.56 12.69 -6.79
CA LEU A 124 20.73 12.61 -5.60
C LEU A 124 21.34 11.55 -4.67
N SER A 125 22.23 12.00 -3.79
CA SER A 125 22.96 11.21 -2.81
C SER A 125 22.15 11.12 -1.53
N CYS A 126 21.16 10.22 -1.51
CA CYS A 126 20.64 9.54 -0.32
C CYS A 126 19.76 8.42 -0.88
N TYR A 127 20.08 7.13 -0.85
CA TYR A 127 20.27 6.24 0.30
C TYR A 127 21.07 4.98 -0.09
N ALA A 128 22.00 5.07 -1.03
CA ALA A 128 22.96 3.99 -1.26
C ALA A 128 24.02 4.02 -0.16
N THR A 129 23.67 3.52 1.04
CA THR A 129 24.69 3.10 2.00
C THR A 129 25.37 1.87 1.42
N ASP A 130 26.68 1.95 1.31
CA ASP A 130 27.64 0.92 0.92
C ASP A 130 27.13 -0.54 1.04
N ASP A 131 27.23 -1.28 -0.08
CA ASP A 131 27.13 -2.74 -0.21
C ASP A 131 25.81 -3.47 0.12
N LYS A 132 24.72 -2.79 0.50
CA LYS A 132 23.41 -3.48 0.68
C LYS A 132 22.51 -3.38 -0.55
N GLU A 133 22.54 -4.42 -1.36
CA GLU A 133 21.53 -4.66 -2.41
C GLU A 133 20.22 -5.15 -1.79
N TYR A 134 19.13 -4.39 -1.93
CA TYR A 134 17.78 -4.75 -1.45
C TYR A 134 17.11 -5.73 -2.42
N LYS A 135 17.75 -6.87 -2.64
CA LYS A 135 17.40 -7.83 -3.71
C LYS A 135 15.96 -8.31 -3.63
N ALA A 136 15.48 -8.77 -2.47
CA ALA A 136 14.12 -9.26 -2.36
C ALA A 136 13.10 -8.16 -2.67
N LEU A 137 13.34 -6.94 -2.18
CA LEU A 137 12.51 -5.77 -2.45
C LEU A 137 12.47 -5.45 -3.95
N ALA A 138 13.64 -5.35 -4.60
CA ALA A 138 13.73 -5.05 -6.02
C ALA A 138 13.02 -6.11 -6.88
N LEU A 139 13.21 -7.39 -6.57
CA LEU A 139 12.52 -8.49 -7.24
C LEU A 139 11.01 -8.47 -6.98
N ALA A 140 10.57 -8.10 -5.78
CA ALA A 140 9.16 -8.04 -5.44
C ALA A 140 8.44 -6.90 -6.17
N PHE A 141 9.01 -5.70 -6.25
CA PHE A 141 8.50 -4.61 -7.08
C PHE A 141 8.48 -4.97 -8.58
N ALA A 142 9.53 -5.62 -9.07
CA ALA A 142 9.56 -6.13 -10.44
C ALA A 142 8.48 -7.19 -10.71
N ASN A 143 8.08 -7.98 -9.71
CA ASN A 143 7.01 -8.95 -9.87
C ASN A 143 5.62 -8.29 -9.77
N ARG A 144 5.43 -7.37 -8.81
CA ARG A 144 4.18 -6.62 -8.66
C ARG A 144 3.84 -5.77 -9.87
N SER A 145 4.83 -5.09 -10.46
CA SER A 145 4.63 -4.35 -11.72
C SER A 145 4.14 -5.24 -12.85
N ALA A 146 4.49 -6.53 -12.87
CA ALA A 146 3.97 -7.47 -13.86
C ALA A 146 2.44 -7.58 -13.76
N VAL A 147 1.93 -7.76 -12.54
CA VAL A 147 0.49 -7.81 -12.25
C VAL A 147 -0.18 -6.48 -12.57
N LEU A 148 0.42 -5.35 -12.19
CA LEU A 148 -0.13 -4.02 -12.45
C LEU A 148 -0.28 -3.75 -13.96
N LEU A 149 0.66 -4.21 -14.80
CA LEU A 149 0.50 -4.15 -16.25
C LEU A 149 -0.74 -4.96 -16.70
N GLU A 150 -0.91 -6.19 -16.19
CA GLU A 150 -2.08 -7.02 -16.52
C GLU A 150 -3.40 -6.35 -16.08
N LEU A 151 -3.38 -5.66 -14.93
CA LEU A 151 -4.50 -4.87 -14.40
C LEU A 151 -4.68 -3.51 -15.10
N ARG A 152 -3.86 -3.17 -16.10
CA ARG A 152 -3.83 -1.86 -16.81
C ARG A 152 -3.65 -0.66 -15.87
N GLN A 153 -3.03 -0.87 -14.72
CA GLN A 153 -2.64 0.18 -13.78
C GLN A 153 -1.26 0.72 -14.18
N TYR A 154 -1.22 1.43 -15.33
CA TYR A 154 0.03 1.78 -16.02
C TYR A 154 0.93 2.72 -15.20
N ALA A 155 0.36 3.71 -14.52
CA ALA A 155 1.12 4.67 -13.72
C ALA A 155 1.82 3.98 -12.53
N GLN A 156 1.08 3.17 -11.78
CA GLN A 156 1.60 2.39 -10.64
C GLN A 156 2.61 1.34 -11.12
N CYS A 157 2.39 0.73 -12.29
CA CYS A 157 3.34 -0.19 -12.89
C CYS A 157 4.69 0.49 -13.17
N ILE A 158 4.69 1.69 -13.75
CA ILE A 158 5.91 2.48 -14.00
C ILE A 158 6.61 2.81 -12.69
N GLN A 159 5.86 3.21 -11.67
CA GLN A 159 6.41 3.53 -10.35
C GLN A 159 7.11 2.32 -9.70
N ASP A 160 6.49 1.15 -9.71
CA ASP A 160 7.10 -0.09 -9.22
C ASP A 160 8.38 -0.47 -9.99
N ILE A 161 8.41 -0.24 -11.31
CA ILE A 161 9.61 -0.48 -12.12
C ILE A 161 10.75 0.47 -11.68
N ASN A 162 10.44 1.74 -11.42
CA ASN A 162 11.42 2.70 -10.95
C ASN A 162 11.99 2.26 -9.58
N TYR A 163 11.14 1.84 -8.65
CA TYR A 163 11.60 1.28 -7.37
C TYR A 163 12.45 0.04 -7.55
N ALA A 164 12.07 -0.90 -8.42
CA ALA A 164 12.86 -2.10 -8.68
C ALA A 164 14.29 -1.74 -9.13
N ILE A 165 14.44 -0.82 -10.09
CA ILE A 165 15.74 -0.37 -10.59
C ILE A 165 16.52 0.35 -9.49
N MET A 166 15.88 1.28 -8.76
CA MET A 166 16.48 2.04 -7.67
C MET A 166 17.06 1.12 -6.58
N TYR A 167 16.39 0.02 -6.28
CA TYR A 167 16.78 -0.91 -5.22
C TYR A 167 17.69 -2.06 -5.70
N GLY A 168 18.25 -1.95 -6.90
CA GLY A 168 19.29 -2.86 -7.38
C GLY A 168 18.78 -4.07 -8.16
N TYR A 169 17.69 -3.91 -8.92
CA TYR A 169 17.24 -4.99 -9.81
C TYR A 169 18.35 -5.36 -10.81
N PRO A 170 18.65 -6.67 -11.01
CA PRO A 170 19.82 -7.10 -11.79
C PRO A 170 19.83 -6.53 -13.21
N LYS A 171 20.94 -5.88 -13.61
CA LYS A 171 21.09 -5.26 -14.95
C LYS A 171 20.75 -6.21 -16.10
N LEU A 172 21.15 -7.48 -15.97
CA LEU A 172 20.88 -8.54 -16.94
C LEU A 172 19.40 -8.82 -17.19
N LEU A 173 18.53 -8.47 -16.24
CA LEU A 173 17.09 -8.69 -16.30
C LEU A 173 16.32 -7.39 -16.59
N GLN A 174 16.98 -6.23 -16.61
CA GLN A 174 16.33 -4.92 -16.77
C GLN A 174 15.63 -4.77 -18.12
N SER A 175 16.02 -5.53 -19.15
CA SER A 175 15.29 -5.54 -20.44
C SER A 175 13.81 -5.90 -20.28
N LYS A 176 13.47 -6.81 -19.36
CA LYS A 176 12.07 -7.18 -19.06
C LYS A 176 11.29 -6.02 -18.44
N LEU A 177 11.95 -5.22 -17.60
CA LEU A 177 11.35 -4.04 -17.01
C LEU A 177 11.21 -2.92 -18.04
N ALA A 178 12.20 -2.74 -18.91
CA ALA A 178 12.15 -1.77 -20.01
C ALA A 178 10.99 -2.08 -20.97
N GLU A 179 10.84 -3.35 -21.37
CA GLU A 179 9.71 -3.79 -22.20
C GLU A 179 8.36 -3.46 -21.55
N ARG A 180 8.21 -3.78 -20.25
CA ARG A 180 6.98 -3.49 -19.50
C ARG A 180 6.71 -1.99 -19.37
N LYS A 181 7.72 -1.20 -19.04
CA LYS A 181 7.63 0.26 -18.88
C LYS A 181 7.28 0.94 -20.21
N ALA A 182 7.88 0.47 -21.31
CA ALA A 182 7.56 0.95 -22.65
C ALA A 182 6.10 0.65 -23.03
N LYS A 183 5.60 -0.57 -22.76
CA LYS A 183 4.18 -0.91 -22.94
C LYS A 183 3.26 0.02 -22.16
N CYS A 184 3.56 0.31 -20.90
CA CYS A 184 2.81 1.29 -20.10
C CYS A 184 2.83 2.69 -20.72
N MET A 185 4.01 3.17 -21.13
CA MET A 185 4.16 4.50 -21.75
C MET A 185 3.36 4.62 -23.05
N LEU A 186 3.35 3.58 -23.89
CA LEU A 186 2.56 3.53 -25.11
C LEU A 186 1.06 3.60 -24.84
N CYS A 187 0.55 2.84 -23.87
CA CYS A 187 -0.85 2.89 -23.46
C CYS A 187 -1.24 4.27 -22.86
N LEU A 188 -0.29 4.97 -22.25
CA LEU A 188 -0.46 6.34 -21.75
C LEU A 188 -0.24 7.43 -22.83
N GLY A 189 -0.01 7.05 -24.10
CA GLY A 189 0.24 7.99 -25.20
C GLY A 189 1.62 8.67 -25.19
N ARG A 190 2.53 8.26 -24.28
CA ARG A 190 3.88 8.82 -24.10
C ARG A 190 4.88 8.14 -25.05
N LYS A 191 4.61 8.21 -26.36
CA LYS A 191 5.36 7.47 -27.39
C LYS A 191 6.84 7.81 -27.45
N GLU A 192 7.17 9.09 -27.41
CA GLU A 192 8.57 9.53 -27.54
C GLU A 192 9.43 9.07 -26.36
N GLU A 193 8.88 9.12 -25.15
CA GLU A 193 9.54 8.57 -23.97
C GLU A 193 9.71 7.04 -24.05
N ALA A 194 8.71 6.33 -24.56
CA ALA A 194 8.81 4.89 -24.78
C ALA A 194 9.93 4.56 -25.78
N ARG A 195 10.01 5.31 -26.89
CA ARG A 195 11.05 5.17 -27.90
C ARG A 195 12.45 5.34 -27.29
N GLN A 196 12.68 6.45 -26.59
CA GLN A 196 13.98 6.74 -25.97
C GLN A 196 14.39 5.66 -24.95
N LEU A 197 13.42 5.19 -24.15
CA LEU A 197 13.65 4.09 -23.21
C LEU A 197 14.05 2.78 -23.91
N ILE A 198 13.37 2.44 -25.01
CA ILE A 198 13.64 1.23 -25.78
C ILE A 198 15.05 1.29 -26.40
N GLU A 199 15.40 2.42 -27.04
CA GLU A 199 16.72 2.62 -27.64
C GLU A 199 17.84 2.48 -26.59
N ALA A 200 17.68 3.12 -25.42
CA ALA A 200 18.62 3.01 -24.31
C ALA A 200 18.74 1.57 -23.77
N ALA A 201 17.62 0.83 -23.70
CA ALA A 201 17.62 -0.56 -23.25
C ALA A 201 18.32 -1.49 -24.25
N ILE A 202 18.13 -1.28 -25.56
CA ILE A 202 18.83 -2.05 -26.60
C ILE A 202 20.34 -1.79 -26.54
N GLN A 203 20.75 -0.53 -26.37
CA GLN A 203 22.16 -0.19 -26.22
C GLN A 203 22.76 -0.87 -24.99
N SER A 204 22.07 -0.78 -23.84
CA SER A 204 22.51 -1.43 -22.60
C SER A 204 22.66 -2.94 -22.76
N LEU A 205 21.79 -3.60 -23.54
CA LEU A 205 21.92 -5.03 -23.84
C LEU A 205 23.14 -5.36 -24.71
N CYS A 206 23.51 -4.48 -25.64
CA CYS A 206 24.73 -4.65 -26.43
C CYS A 206 25.99 -4.57 -25.57
N ASP A 207 26.00 -3.69 -24.57
CA ASP A 207 27.17 -3.45 -23.72
C ASP A 207 27.43 -4.59 -22.71
N LEU A 208 26.43 -5.43 -22.42
CA LEU A 208 26.49 -6.42 -21.34
C LEU A 208 27.26 -7.72 -21.67
N ASN A 209 27.84 -7.88 -22.86
CA ASN A 209 28.65 -9.06 -23.26
C ASN A 209 28.03 -10.42 -22.87
N LEU A 210 26.69 -10.53 -22.96
CA LEU A 210 25.99 -11.77 -22.62
C LEU A 210 25.92 -12.73 -23.81
N ASP A 211 25.64 -13.99 -23.49
CA ASP A 211 25.29 -15.00 -24.47
C ASP A 211 24.17 -14.49 -25.40
N GLU A 212 24.48 -14.45 -26.68
CA GLU A 212 23.65 -13.88 -27.73
C GLU A 212 22.27 -14.55 -27.81
N THR A 213 22.17 -15.82 -27.40
CA THR A 213 20.91 -16.56 -27.33
C THR A 213 19.96 -16.03 -26.26
N LYS A 214 20.47 -15.52 -25.13
CA LYS A 214 19.66 -14.95 -24.02
C LYS A 214 19.19 -13.53 -24.32
N ILE A 215 20.00 -12.75 -25.05
CA ILE A 215 19.65 -11.38 -25.43
C ILE A 215 18.66 -11.35 -26.58
N LYS A 216 18.76 -12.30 -27.54
CA LYS A 216 17.99 -12.30 -28.79
C LYS A 216 16.49 -12.06 -28.58
N PHE A 217 15.85 -12.83 -27.70
CA PHE A 217 14.42 -12.70 -27.43
C PHE A 217 14.05 -11.32 -26.85
N SER A 218 14.86 -10.81 -25.91
CA SER A 218 14.63 -9.48 -25.32
C SER A 218 14.79 -8.38 -26.37
N ARG A 219 15.82 -8.49 -27.22
CA ARG A 219 16.08 -7.52 -28.29
C ARG A 219 14.99 -7.54 -29.35
N GLU A 220 14.49 -8.72 -29.75
CA GLU A 220 13.37 -8.87 -30.68
C GLU A 220 12.08 -8.24 -30.12
N ALA A 221 11.76 -8.48 -28.84
CA ALA A 221 10.60 -7.88 -28.19
C ALA A 221 10.68 -6.35 -28.15
N LEU A 222 11.86 -5.80 -27.81
CA LEU A 222 12.10 -4.35 -27.80
C LEU A 222 12.03 -3.73 -29.20
N ASN A 223 12.62 -4.37 -30.21
CA ASN A 223 12.55 -3.91 -31.60
C ASN A 223 11.11 -3.90 -32.13
N LYS A 224 10.28 -4.88 -31.75
CA LYS A 224 8.86 -4.88 -32.10
C LYS A 224 8.14 -3.65 -31.53
N LEU A 225 8.37 -3.33 -30.25
CA LEU A 225 7.80 -2.12 -29.63
C LEU A 225 8.34 -0.83 -30.27
N LEU A 226 9.60 -0.83 -30.71
CA LEU A 226 10.19 0.32 -31.41
C LEU A 226 9.48 0.61 -32.74
N LEU A 227 9.15 -0.43 -33.51
CA LEU A 227 8.35 -0.31 -34.74
C LEU A 227 6.96 0.26 -34.43
N GLU A 228 6.34 -0.17 -33.33
CA GLU A 228 5.04 0.36 -32.88
C GLU A 228 5.12 1.86 -32.53
N CYS A 229 6.23 2.32 -31.93
CA CYS A 229 6.47 3.74 -31.66
C CYS A 229 6.54 4.60 -32.93
N GLN A 230 7.05 4.03 -34.03
CA GLN A 230 7.23 4.71 -35.31
C GLN A 230 5.95 4.75 -36.16
N SER A 231 4.93 3.97 -35.80
CA SER A 231 3.65 3.99 -36.48
C SER A 231 2.88 5.30 -36.23
N HIS A 232 2.29 5.87 -37.30
CA HIS A 232 1.54 7.13 -37.26
C HIS A 232 0.20 7.06 -36.51
N ASP A 233 -0.19 5.90 -36.01
CA ASP A 233 -1.45 5.73 -35.28
C ASP A 233 -1.32 6.36 -33.88
N GLN A 234 -1.81 7.58 -33.70
CA GLN A 234 -1.63 8.36 -32.47
C GLN A 234 -2.34 7.76 -31.24
N SER A 235 -3.12 6.70 -31.39
CA SER A 235 -3.88 6.08 -30.30
C SER A 235 -3.15 4.86 -29.71
N GLY A 236 -3.02 4.80 -28.39
CA GLY A 236 -2.50 3.61 -27.66
C GLY A 236 -3.40 2.36 -27.78
N ALA A 237 -4.51 2.47 -28.52
CA ALA A 237 -5.53 1.45 -28.66
C ALA A 237 -5.04 0.16 -29.34
N SER A 238 -4.06 0.25 -30.25
CA SER A 238 -3.50 -0.93 -30.92
C SER A 238 -2.66 -1.80 -29.97
N VAL A 239 -1.87 -1.18 -29.10
CA VAL A 239 -1.06 -1.86 -28.07
C VAL A 239 -1.95 -2.49 -27.01
N GLU A 240 -2.97 -1.76 -26.56
CA GLU A 240 -3.95 -2.27 -25.61
C GLU A 240 -4.74 -3.45 -26.19
N LYS A 241 -5.16 -3.37 -27.47
CA LYS A 241 -5.78 -4.48 -28.19
C LYS A 241 -4.88 -5.72 -28.26
N ASN A 242 -3.61 -5.56 -28.63
CA ASN A 242 -2.65 -6.67 -28.66
C ASN A 242 -2.47 -7.31 -27.27
N LEU A 243 -2.39 -6.49 -26.21
CA LEU A 243 -2.33 -6.99 -24.82
C LEU A 243 -3.60 -7.77 -24.44
N THR A 244 -4.77 -7.41 -24.97
CA THR A 244 -6.04 -8.13 -24.74
C THR A 244 -6.17 -9.40 -25.60
N GLU A 245 -5.78 -9.36 -26.87
CA GLU A 245 -5.93 -10.47 -27.82
C GLU A 245 -5.03 -11.65 -27.49
N GLU A 246 -3.83 -11.42 -26.94
CA GLU A 246 -2.97 -12.49 -26.40
C GLU A 246 -3.62 -13.26 -25.22
N ARG A 247 -4.80 -12.86 -24.73
CA ARG A 247 -5.29 -13.26 -23.39
C ARG A 247 -6.76 -13.64 -23.21
N ILE A 248 -7.66 -13.51 -24.19
CA ILE A 248 -9.11 -13.72 -23.91
C ILE A 248 -9.58 -15.16 -24.18
N LYS A 249 -9.92 -15.86 -23.08
CA LYS A 249 -11.28 -16.33 -22.72
C LYS A 249 -11.30 -16.54 -21.18
N ILE A 250 -12.20 -15.85 -20.46
CA ILE A 250 -12.48 -15.88 -18.99
C ILE A 250 -11.88 -14.69 -18.14
N ALA A 251 -11.01 -13.82 -18.66
CA ALA A 251 -10.20 -12.92 -17.82
C ALA A 251 -10.73 -11.51 -17.47
N ASP A 252 -11.67 -10.90 -18.22
CA ASP A 252 -12.00 -9.47 -18.01
C ASP A 252 -12.91 -9.21 -16.79
N MET A 253 -13.91 -10.05 -16.52
CA MET A 253 -14.78 -9.86 -15.35
C MET A 253 -14.02 -9.97 -14.02
N ALA A 254 -13.08 -10.91 -13.91
CA ALA A 254 -12.26 -11.09 -12.71
C ALA A 254 -11.31 -9.92 -12.48
N LYS A 255 -10.93 -9.20 -13.54
CA LYS A 255 -10.12 -7.99 -13.43
C LYS A 255 -10.95 -6.81 -12.91
N ASP A 256 -12.15 -6.61 -13.45
CA ASP A 256 -13.03 -5.53 -13.01
C ASP A 256 -13.47 -5.75 -11.56
N GLU A 257 -13.71 -7.00 -11.16
CA GLU A 257 -13.95 -7.36 -9.77
C GLU A 257 -12.77 -6.98 -8.86
N ILE A 258 -11.52 -7.24 -9.30
CA ILE A 258 -10.33 -6.82 -8.55
C ILE A 258 -10.26 -5.30 -8.48
N LEU A 259 -10.47 -4.57 -9.56
CA LEU A 259 -10.35 -3.10 -9.54
C LEU A 259 -11.43 -2.47 -8.65
N PHE A 260 -12.68 -2.91 -8.79
CA PHE A 260 -13.81 -2.47 -7.97
C PHE A 260 -13.54 -2.64 -6.48
N VAL A 261 -12.93 -3.76 -6.09
CA VAL A 261 -12.59 -4.07 -4.70
C VAL A 261 -11.60 -3.05 -4.09
N TYR A 262 -10.83 -2.34 -4.91
CA TYR A 262 -9.87 -1.30 -4.47
C TYR A 262 -10.33 0.11 -4.79
N GLU A 263 -11.49 0.29 -5.44
CA GLU A 263 -12.12 1.60 -5.57
C GLU A 263 -12.64 2.03 -4.19
N SER A 264 -12.22 3.21 -3.75
CA SER A 264 -12.75 3.86 -2.56
C SER A 264 -13.56 5.07 -3.03
N PRO A 265 -14.84 4.89 -3.37
CA PRO A 265 -15.66 5.97 -3.90
C PRO A 265 -15.74 7.09 -2.86
N ASP A 266 -15.87 8.32 -3.36
CA ASP A 266 -16.09 9.45 -2.48
C ASP A 266 -17.44 9.29 -1.76
N PRO A 267 -17.56 9.80 -0.51
CA PRO A 267 -18.81 9.75 0.22
C PRO A 267 -19.97 10.33 -0.60
N PRO A 268 -21.17 9.75 -0.51
CA PRO A 268 -22.33 10.30 -1.20
C PRO A 268 -22.66 11.69 -0.68
N VAL A 269 -23.27 12.52 -1.53
CA VAL A 269 -23.69 13.88 -1.17
C VAL A 269 -25.19 13.88 -0.91
N LEU A 270 -25.60 14.54 0.17
CA LEU A 270 -27.03 14.76 0.46
C LEU A 270 -27.60 15.82 -0.48
N ASP A 271 -28.77 15.54 -1.04
CA ASP A 271 -29.46 16.48 -1.94
C ASP A 271 -30.17 17.59 -1.14
N ASN A 272 -30.84 17.22 -0.04
CA ASN A 272 -31.56 18.14 0.85
C ASN A 272 -31.10 17.92 2.30
N PHE A 273 -30.96 19.01 3.04
CA PHE A 273 -30.36 19.01 4.37
C PHE A 273 -31.33 19.51 5.43
N ASN A 274 -31.28 18.89 6.60
CA ASN A 274 -31.94 19.38 7.79
C ASN A 274 -31.29 20.71 8.23
N ALA A 275 -32.10 21.74 8.42
CA ALA A 275 -31.61 23.08 8.76
C ALA A 275 -30.84 23.14 10.11
N ALA A 276 -31.15 22.25 11.05
CA ALA A 276 -30.48 22.20 12.35
C ALA A 276 -29.21 21.32 12.33
N ILE A 277 -29.17 20.29 11.47
CA ILE A 277 -28.07 19.34 11.39
C ILE A 277 -27.72 19.12 9.91
N PRO A 278 -26.75 19.87 9.35
CA PRO A 278 -26.44 19.82 7.91
C PRO A 278 -25.93 18.47 7.39
N ASN A 279 -25.52 17.55 8.26
CA ASN A 279 -25.12 16.19 7.88
C ASN A 279 -26.30 15.21 7.81
N LEU A 280 -27.52 15.71 8.05
CA LEU A 280 -28.75 14.95 8.13
C LEU A 280 -29.67 15.37 6.99
N SER A 281 -30.37 14.40 6.39
CA SER A 281 -31.44 14.67 5.42
C SER A 281 -32.60 15.42 6.08
N ASP A 282 -33.30 16.25 5.30
CA ASP A 282 -34.54 16.90 5.73
C ASP A 282 -35.67 15.90 6.04
N ALA A 283 -35.53 14.66 5.56
CA ALA A 283 -36.48 13.57 5.79
C ALA A 283 -36.55 13.12 7.25
N VAL A 284 -35.52 13.42 8.05
CA VAL A 284 -35.40 12.95 9.43
C VAL A 284 -34.96 14.08 10.37
N ALA A 285 -35.36 13.96 11.63
CA ALA A 285 -34.98 14.87 12.70
C ALA A 285 -34.41 14.09 13.90
N LEU A 286 -33.38 14.65 14.54
CA LEU A 286 -32.85 14.13 15.78
C LEU A 286 -33.79 14.49 16.95
N GLN A 287 -34.14 13.50 17.75
CA GLN A 287 -35.02 13.62 18.91
C GLN A 287 -34.38 12.95 20.12
N PHE A 288 -34.93 13.22 21.31
CA PHE A 288 -34.49 12.62 22.56
C PHE A 288 -35.66 12.15 23.41
N SER A 289 -35.53 11.00 24.04
CA SER A 289 -36.42 10.54 25.11
C SER A 289 -35.61 9.93 26.25
N SER A 290 -36.13 9.98 27.47
CA SER A 290 -35.46 9.40 28.64
C SER A 290 -35.32 7.87 28.56
N SER A 291 -36.18 7.20 27.79
CA SER A 291 -36.18 5.75 27.62
C SER A 291 -35.24 5.26 26.51
N GLN A 292 -34.99 6.06 25.46
CA GLN A 292 -34.23 5.63 24.27
C GLN A 292 -32.95 6.44 24.03
N GLY A 293 -32.77 7.54 24.75
CA GLY A 293 -31.69 8.49 24.45
C GLY A 293 -31.98 9.25 23.15
N ARG A 294 -30.92 9.50 22.36
CA ARG A 294 -31.02 10.18 21.05
C ARG A 294 -31.46 9.20 19.96
N TYR A 295 -32.45 9.59 19.16
CA TYR A 295 -32.94 8.79 18.03
C TYR A 295 -33.30 9.66 16.84
N LEU A 296 -33.28 9.08 15.64
CA LEU A 296 -33.77 9.73 14.42
C LEU A 296 -35.25 9.39 14.23
N ARG A 297 -36.08 10.41 13.97
CA ARG A 297 -37.50 10.28 13.63
C ARG A 297 -37.71 10.73 12.20
N ALA A 298 -38.46 9.97 11.41
CA ALA A 298 -38.90 10.39 10.08
C ALA A 298 -39.92 11.54 10.19
N GLU A 299 -39.72 12.60 9.41
CA GLU A 299 -40.63 13.75 9.27
C GLU A 299 -41.55 13.61 8.05
N ARG A 300 -41.20 12.72 7.12
CA ARG A 300 -41.98 12.33 5.93
C ARG A 300 -41.71 10.87 5.58
N ASP A 301 -42.45 10.35 4.61
CA ASP A 301 -42.15 9.07 3.99
C ASP A 301 -40.77 9.13 3.30
N ILE A 302 -40.00 8.04 3.44
CA ILE A 302 -38.63 7.88 2.94
C ILE A 302 -38.64 6.79 1.88
N GLU A 303 -38.25 7.11 0.65
CA GLU A 303 -38.22 6.14 -0.43
C GLU A 303 -36.99 5.20 -0.33
N PRO A 304 -37.09 3.95 -0.81
CA PRO A 304 -35.96 3.04 -0.86
C PRO A 304 -34.77 3.62 -1.63
N GLY A 305 -33.61 3.69 -0.96
CA GLY A 305 -32.38 4.22 -1.54
C GLY A 305 -32.11 5.70 -1.22
N GLU A 306 -33.02 6.40 -0.54
CA GLU A 306 -32.76 7.77 -0.07
C GLU A 306 -31.62 7.82 0.97
N LEU A 307 -30.75 8.82 0.83
CA LEU A 307 -29.64 9.07 1.73
C LEU A 307 -30.13 9.86 2.96
N LEU A 308 -29.95 9.30 4.15
CA LEU A 308 -30.47 9.90 5.39
C LEU A 308 -29.42 10.67 6.18
N VAL A 309 -28.17 10.19 6.20
CA VAL A 309 -27.09 10.77 6.99
C VAL A 309 -25.79 10.62 6.22
N VAL A 310 -24.98 11.68 6.19
CA VAL A 310 -23.59 11.64 5.75
C VAL A 310 -22.76 12.32 6.81
N GLU A 311 -21.94 11.56 7.52
CA GLU A 311 -21.13 12.08 8.62
C GLU A 311 -19.69 11.59 8.47
N GLU A 312 -18.75 12.49 8.73
CA GLU A 312 -17.34 12.11 8.86
C GLU A 312 -17.15 11.37 10.19
N ALA A 313 -16.44 10.24 10.14
CA ALA A 313 -16.18 9.46 11.34
C ALA A 313 -15.46 10.31 12.39
N TYR A 314 -15.98 10.34 13.63
CA TYR A 314 -15.32 11.05 14.74
C TYR A 314 -13.87 10.57 14.97
N SER A 315 -13.65 9.27 14.80
CA SER A 315 -12.31 8.67 14.81
C SER A 315 -12.33 7.40 13.96
N SER A 316 -11.27 7.17 13.20
CA SER A 316 -11.12 6.00 12.33
C SER A 316 -9.70 5.45 12.44
N VAL A 317 -9.57 4.14 12.58
CA VAL A 317 -8.29 3.43 12.70
C VAL A 317 -8.32 2.17 11.85
N LEU A 318 -7.18 1.83 11.24
CA LEU A 318 -7.04 0.54 10.57
C LEU A 318 -6.98 -0.60 11.60
N LEU A 319 -7.67 -1.69 11.28
CA LEU A 319 -7.47 -2.95 12.00
C LEU A 319 -6.06 -3.46 11.71
N LEU A 320 -5.22 -3.50 12.75
CA LEU A 320 -3.78 -3.76 12.66
C LEU A 320 -3.45 -5.13 12.03
N ASP A 321 -4.33 -6.12 12.15
CA ASP A 321 -4.00 -7.49 11.74
C ASP A 321 -4.32 -7.80 10.28
N SER A 322 -5.39 -7.21 9.73
CA SER A 322 -5.92 -7.57 8.40
C SER A 322 -5.80 -6.46 7.36
N SER A 323 -5.78 -5.19 7.81
CA SER A 323 -5.96 -4.05 6.91
C SER A 323 -4.66 -3.32 6.55
N LEU A 324 -3.58 -3.50 7.33
CA LEU A 324 -2.29 -2.85 7.08
C LEU A 324 -1.62 -3.26 5.76
N THR A 325 -1.94 -4.44 5.26
CA THR A 325 -1.37 -4.98 4.02
C THR A 325 -2.14 -4.53 2.77
N THR A 326 -3.30 -3.91 2.96
CA THR A 326 -4.25 -3.58 1.90
C THR A 326 -4.70 -2.12 1.91
N HIS A 327 -4.48 -1.36 2.99
CA HIS A 327 -4.95 0.02 3.14
C HIS A 327 -3.80 0.98 3.45
N CYS A 328 -3.98 2.23 3.08
CA CYS A 328 -3.10 3.32 3.48
C CYS A 328 -3.35 3.67 4.96
N CYS A 329 -2.30 3.79 5.77
CA CYS A 329 -2.44 4.21 7.17
C CYS A 329 -2.77 5.70 7.36
N VAL A 330 -2.71 6.50 6.29
CA VAL A 330 -3.00 7.95 6.33
C VAL A 330 -4.44 8.20 5.88
N CYS A 331 -4.81 7.82 4.66
CA CYS A 331 -6.15 8.09 4.13
C CYS A 331 -7.15 6.95 4.36
N LEU A 332 -6.71 5.82 4.93
CA LEU A 332 -7.52 4.61 5.19
C LEU A 332 -8.14 3.96 3.95
N LYS A 333 -7.89 4.50 2.75
CA LYS A 333 -8.34 3.93 1.49
C LYS A 333 -7.56 2.66 1.17
N ARG A 334 -8.23 1.71 0.53
CA ARG A 334 -7.60 0.49 0.05
C ARG A 334 -6.63 0.85 -1.09
N SER A 335 -5.46 0.20 -1.12
CA SER A 335 -4.40 0.48 -2.09
C SER A 335 -3.95 -0.81 -2.78
N LEU A 336 -3.90 -0.78 -4.12
CA LEU A 336 -3.39 -1.87 -4.94
C LEU A 336 -1.88 -2.05 -4.76
N SER A 337 -1.16 -0.95 -4.58
CA SER A 337 0.29 -0.88 -4.53
C SER A 337 0.76 -0.14 -3.26
N PRO A 338 0.48 -0.68 -2.05
CA PRO A 338 0.89 -0.05 -0.80
C PRO A 338 2.42 0.05 -0.73
N LEU A 339 2.89 1.13 -0.12
CA LEU A 339 4.31 1.34 0.21
C LEU A 339 4.54 0.94 1.67
N PRO A 340 5.52 0.06 1.95
CA PRO A 340 5.76 -0.42 3.30
C PRO A 340 6.54 0.58 4.16
N CYS A 341 6.36 0.49 5.47
CA CYS A 341 7.24 1.15 6.44
C CYS A 341 8.62 0.51 6.43
N CYS A 342 9.71 1.28 6.54
CA CYS A 342 11.07 0.73 6.56
C CYS A 342 11.39 -0.09 7.81
N SER A 343 10.71 0.19 8.93
CA SER A 343 10.97 -0.47 10.22
C SER A 343 10.00 -1.61 10.55
N CYS A 344 8.81 -1.65 9.94
CA CYS A 344 7.82 -2.69 10.25
C CYS A 344 7.09 -3.24 9.01
N PRO A 345 6.80 -4.55 9.00
CA PRO A 345 5.91 -5.18 8.03
C PRO A 345 4.43 -5.07 8.43
N THR A 346 4.15 -4.81 9.71
CA THR A 346 2.81 -4.64 10.29
C THR A 346 2.95 -3.64 11.42
#